data_AF-A0A453SVM2-F1
#
_entry.id   AF-A0A453SVM2-F1
#
_cell.length_a   1.000
_cell.length_b   1.000
_cell.length_c   1.000
_cell.angle_alpha   90.00
_cell.angle_beta   90.00
_cell.angle_gamma   90.00
#
_symmetry.space_group_name_H-M   'P 1'
#
loop_
_entity.id
_entity.type
_entity.pdbx_description
1 polymer ?
#
loop_
_entity_poly.entity_id
_entity_poly.type
_entity_poly.pdbx_seq_one_letter_code
_entity_poly.pdbx_strand_id
1 'polypeptide(L)'
;MAAGAAVPVISAGEDLPADQTSASSEPPSLFDGTTRLYVAYHCPYAQRVWIARNCKGLQGKIKIVALDLVDRPAWYKDKVYPENKVPALEHNKQVKGES
;
A
#
# COMPACT_ATOMS: atom_id res chain seq x y z
N MET A 1 -10.88 -21.43 -27.60
CA MET A 1 -11.30 -20.02 -27.50
C MET A 1 -10.31 -19.30 -26.59
N ALA A 2 -9.50 -18.40 -27.12
CA ALA A 2 -8.54 -17.63 -26.32
C ALA A 2 -9.27 -16.43 -25.71
N ALA A 3 -9.27 -16.32 -24.39
CA ALA A 3 -9.80 -15.16 -23.68
C ALA A 3 -8.90 -13.96 -23.97
N GLY A 4 -9.45 -12.90 -24.58
CA GLY A 4 -8.75 -11.65 -24.79
C GLY A 4 -8.42 -11.01 -23.45
N ALA A 5 -7.13 -10.82 -23.16
CA ALA A 5 -6.69 -10.03 -22.02
C ALA A 5 -7.19 -8.59 -22.20
N ALA A 6 -8.04 -8.12 -21.28
CA ALA A 6 -8.42 -6.72 -21.23
C ALA A 6 -7.15 -5.87 -21.05
N VAL A 7 -6.97 -4.86 -21.91
CA VAL A 7 -5.84 -3.93 -21.84
C VAL A 7 -5.87 -3.28 -20.45
N PRO A 8 -4.80 -3.38 -19.65
CA PRO A 8 -4.77 -2.71 -18.35
C PRO A 8 -4.88 -1.22 -18.58
N VAL A 9 -5.87 -0.59 -17.94
CA VAL A 9 -5.96 0.88 -17.86
C VAL A 9 -4.85 1.33 -16.92
N ILE A 10 -3.63 1.41 -17.46
CA ILE A 10 -2.51 2.06 -16.78
C ILE A 10 -2.76 3.56 -16.86
N SER A 11 -3.27 4.13 -15.75
CA SER A 11 -3.40 5.58 -15.64
C SER A 11 -2.01 6.21 -15.81
N ALA A 12 -1.88 7.16 -16.73
CA ALA A 12 -0.63 7.84 -17.00
C ALA A 12 -0.16 8.58 -15.73
N GLY A 13 1.03 8.23 -15.24
CA GLY A 13 1.73 8.91 -14.13
C GLY A 13 0.91 9.12 -12.88
N GLU A 14 0.86 8.12 -11.98
CA GLU A 14 0.40 8.39 -10.62
C GLU A 14 1.46 9.22 -9.87
N ASP A 15 1.06 10.36 -9.31
CA ASP A 15 1.88 11.12 -8.38
C ASP A 15 2.01 10.31 -7.08
N LEU A 16 3.14 9.64 -6.95
CA LEU A 16 3.45 8.87 -5.74
C LEU A 16 3.90 9.83 -4.65
N PRO A 17 3.53 9.59 -3.38
CA PRO A 17 4.08 10.37 -2.29
C PRO A 17 5.61 10.28 -2.33
N ALA A 18 6.27 11.41 -2.50
CA ALA A 18 7.73 11.47 -2.60
C ALA A 18 8.40 11.00 -1.30
N ASP A 19 7.74 11.24 -0.16
CA ASP A 19 8.29 10.98 1.15
C ASP A 19 7.88 9.60 1.67
N GLN A 20 8.89 8.83 2.10
CA GLN A 20 8.67 7.63 2.89
C GLN A 20 8.43 8.01 4.35
N THR A 21 7.39 7.42 4.92
CA THR A 21 7.05 7.55 6.33
C THR A 21 8.15 6.91 7.17
N SER A 22 8.82 7.73 7.98
CA SER A 22 9.94 7.36 8.85
C SER A 22 9.51 7.41 10.33
N ALA A 23 10.43 7.17 11.27
CA ALA A 23 10.09 7.07 12.69
C ALA A 23 9.48 8.36 13.28
N SER A 24 9.77 9.52 12.69
CA SER A 24 9.26 10.82 13.12
C SER A 24 7.89 11.18 12.52
N SER A 25 7.37 10.39 11.57
CA SER A 25 6.11 10.70 10.90
C SER A 25 4.91 10.39 11.79
N GLU A 26 3.94 11.30 11.80
CA GLU A 26 2.68 11.09 12.50
C GLU A 26 1.88 9.91 11.90
N PRO A 27 1.20 9.11 12.75
CA PRO A 27 0.37 8.02 12.28
C PRO A 27 -0.83 8.55 11.49
N PRO A 28 -1.16 7.96 10.35
CA PRO A 28 -2.35 8.36 9.62
C PRO A 28 -3.60 7.87 10.37
N SER A 29 -4.73 8.56 10.18
CA SER A 29 -6.01 8.24 10.83
C SER A 29 -6.49 6.83 10.48
N LEU A 30 -6.40 5.87 11.41
CA LEU A 30 -6.79 4.49 11.13
C LEU A 30 -8.31 4.34 11.02
N PHE A 31 -8.73 3.56 10.03
CA PHE A 31 -10.12 3.18 9.78
C PHE A 31 -11.08 4.36 9.55
N ASP A 32 -10.58 5.43 8.92
CA ASP A 32 -11.35 6.62 8.53
C ASP A 32 -12.23 6.40 7.28
N GLY A 33 -12.26 5.18 6.75
CA GLY A 33 -12.97 4.81 5.51
C GLY A 33 -12.07 4.85 4.27
N THR A 34 -10.86 5.39 4.37
CA THR A 34 -9.85 5.34 3.31
C THR A 34 -9.23 3.95 3.25
N THR A 35 -9.13 3.38 2.05
CA THR A 35 -8.37 2.15 1.84
C THR A 35 -6.90 2.49 1.64
N ARG A 36 -6.01 1.90 2.44
CA ARG A 36 -4.57 2.22 2.41
C ARG A 36 -3.75 0.95 2.21
N LEU A 37 -2.76 1.05 1.31
CA LEU A 37 -1.77 0.02 1.08
C LEU A 37 -0.43 0.50 1.63
N TYR A 38 0.03 -0.14 2.71
CA TYR A 38 1.33 0.10 3.29
C TYR A 38 2.39 -0.69 2.50
N VAL A 39 3.35 0.03 1.92
CA VAL A 39 4.39 -0.54 1.05
C VAL A 39 5.76 -0.02 1.45
N ALA A 40 6.80 -0.73 1.01
CA ALA A 40 8.12 -0.12 0.83
C ALA A 40 8.47 -0.20 -0.65
N TYR A 41 8.96 0.91 -1.23
CA TYR A 41 9.17 1.01 -2.68
C TYR A 41 10.16 -0.03 -3.22
N HIS A 42 11.16 -0.39 -2.41
CA HIS A 42 12.16 -1.39 -2.78
C HIS A 42 11.73 -2.84 -2.47
N CYS A 43 10.54 -3.08 -1.92
CA CYS A 43 10.11 -4.41 -1.50
C CYS A 43 9.43 -5.18 -2.67
N PRO A 44 10.00 -6.30 -3.14
CA PRO A 44 9.44 -7.05 -4.28
C PRO A 44 8.09 -7.71 -3.95
N TYR A 45 7.85 -7.99 -2.67
CA TYR A 45 6.57 -8.49 -2.18
C TYR A 45 5.49 -7.41 -2.30
N ALA A 46 5.72 -6.23 -1.72
CA ALA A 46 4.79 -5.11 -1.81
C ALA A 46 4.54 -4.67 -3.27
N GLN A 47 5.54 -4.81 -4.14
CA GLN A 47 5.41 -4.55 -5.58
C GLN A 47 4.32 -5.41 -6.24
N ARG A 48 4.09 -6.65 -5.80
CA ARG A 48 3.01 -7.51 -6.35
C ARG A 48 1.64 -6.88 -6.15
N VAL A 49 1.37 -6.43 -4.93
CA VAL A 49 0.08 -5.80 -4.59
C VAL A 49 -0.06 -4.44 -5.26
N TRP A 50 1.03 -3.70 -5.39
CA TRP A 50 1.04 -2.42 -6.10
C TRP A 50 0.75 -2.58 -7.60
N ILE A 51 1.39 -3.54 -8.28
CA ILE A 51 1.09 -3.86 -9.69
C ILE A 51 -0.38 -4.28 -9.83
N ALA A 52 -0.87 -5.15 -8.95
CA ALA A 52 -2.27 -5.58 -8.97
C ALA A 52 -3.25 -4.40 -8.82
N ARG A 53 -2.96 -3.45 -7.93
CA ARG A 53 -3.70 -2.20 -7.78
C ARG A 53 -3.73 -1.40 -9.08
N ASN A 54 -2.56 -1.22 -9.71
CA ASN A 54 -2.43 -0.40 -10.92
C ASN A 54 -3.13 -1.05 -12.13
N CYS A 55 -2.93 -2.35 -12.35
CA CYS A 55 -3.57 -3.10 -13.45
C CYS A 55 -5.09 -3.13 -13.34
N LYS A 56 -5.65 -3.01 -12.12
CA LYS A 56 -7.09 -2.97 -11.87
C LYS A 56 -7.69 -1.56 -11.88
N GLY A 57 -6.91 -0.52 -12.14
CA GLY A 57 -7.42 0.86 -12.13
C GLY A 57 -7.83 1.34 -10.72
N LEU A 58 -7.24 0.79 -9.65
CA LEU A 58 -7.61 1.09 -8.27
C LEU A 58 -6.83 2.26 -7.65
N GLN A 59 -6.11 3.03 -8.47
CA GLN A 59 -5.29 4.17 -8.10
C GLN A 59 -6.03 5.18 -7.21
N GLY A 60 -7.20 5.64 -7.66
CA GLY A 60 -8.03 6.61 -6.94
C GLY A 60 -8.78 6.04 -5.72
N LYS A 61 -8.74 4.71 -5.49
CA LYS A 61 -9.47 4.04 -4.41
C LYS A 61 -8.57 3.57 -3.28
N ILE A 62 -7.35 3.15 -3.60
CA ILE A 62 -6.37 2.65 -2.65
C ILE A 62 -5.24 3.66 -2.57
N LYS A 63 -5.06 4.34 -1.44
CA LYS A 63 -3.90 5.24 -1.26
C LYS A 63 -2.66 4.45 -0.87
N ILE A 64 -1.51 4.85 -1.39
CA ILE A 64 -0.23 4.27 -0.99
C ILE A 64 0.31 5.01 0.23
N VAL A 65 0.78 4.25 1.20
CA VAL A 65 1.56 4.75 2.33
C VAL A 65 2.93 4.10 2.23
N ALA A 66 3.92 4.86 1.78
CA ALA A 66 5.29 4.39 1.71
C ALA A 66 5.90 4.42 3.11
N LEU A 67 6.46 3.29 3.53
CA LEU A 67 7.19 3.12 4.79
C LEU A 67 8.69 2.99 4.48
N ASP A 68 9.52 3.61 5.29
CA ASP A 68 10.93 3.25 5.39
C ASP A 68 11.05 1.97 6.24
N LEU A 69 11.72 0.94 5.72
CA LEU A 69 11.94 -0.30 6.47
C LEU A 69 13.18 -0.23 7.36
N VAL A 70 14.10 0.70 7.10
CA VAL A 70 15.29 0.96 7.92
C VAL A 70 14.89 1.76 9.16
N ASP A 71 14.19 2.89 8.95
CA ASP A 71 13.70 3.76 10.04
C ASP A 71 12.17 3.69 10.17
N ARG A 72 11.66 2.51 10.53
CA ARG A 72 10.22 2.28 10.53
C ARG A 72 9.52 2.93 11.73
N PRO A 73 8.38 3.61 11.52
CA PRO A 73 7.57 4.12 12.62
C PRO A 73 7.06 3.02 13.57
N ALA A 74 7.24 3.24 14.87
CA ALA A 74 6.77 2.33 15.93
C ALA A 74 5.25 2.10 15.87
N TRP A 75 4.48 3.13 15.52
CA TRP A 75 3.03 3.03 15.42
C TRP A 75 2.56 2.03 14.36
N TYR A 76 3.39 1.71 13.36
CA TYR A 76 3.01 0.73 12.34
C TYR A 76 2.83 -0.66 12.97
N LYS A 77 3.81 -1.09 13.78
CA LYS A 77 3.71 -2.35 14.52
C LYS A 77 2.60 -2.29 15.56
N ASP A 78 2.52 -1.19 16.30
CA ASP A 78 1.68 -1.14 17.51
C ASP A 78 0.20 -0.91 17.19
N LYS A 79 -0.11 -0.19 16.11
CA LYS A 79 -1.47 0.27 15.80
C LYS A 79 -2.01 -0.26 14.47
N VAL A 80 -1.16 -0.58 13.50
CA VAL A 80 -1.59 -0.93 12.14
C VAL A 80 -1.49 -2.42 11.88
N TYR A 81 -0.28 -2.97 11.96
CA TYR A 81 -0.01 -4.35 11.60
C TYR A 81 1.04 -4.99 12.54
N PRO A 82 0.60 -5.77 13.55
CA PRO A 82 1.47 -6.36 14.57
C PRO A 82 2.59 -7.25 14.03
N GLU A 83 2.38 -7.89 12.88
CA GLU A 83 3.41 -8.70 12.23
C GLU A 83 4.59 -7.89 11.72
N ASN A 84 4.44 -6.56 11.63
CA ASN A 84 5.50 -5.63 11.27
C ASN A 84 6.19 -6.03 9.96
N LYS A 85 5.38 -6.32 8.93
CA LYS A 85 5.82 -6.63 7.57
C LYS A 85 5.06 -5.79 6.56
N VAL A 86 5.56 -5.73 5.34
CA VAL A 86 4.86 -5.16 4.18
C VAL A 86 4.77 -6.23 3.09
N PRO A 87 3.71 -6.22 2.26
CA PRO A 87 2.62 -5.26 2.27
C PRO A 87 1.57 -5.54 3.35
N ALA A 88 0.85 -4.49 3.73
CA ALA A 88 -0.37 -4.58 4.52
C ALA A 88 -1.46 -3.72 3.87
N LEU A 89 -2.67 -4.26 3.75
CA LEU A 89 -3.83 -3.59 3.20
C LEU A 89 -4.83 -3.30 4.31
N GLU A 90 -5.06 -2.02 4.57
CA GLU A 90 -6.13 -1.52 5.43
C GLU A 90 -7.39 -1.32 4.59
N HIS A 91 -8.42 -2.11 4.87
CA HIS A 91 -9.72 -2.05 4.19
C HIS A 91 -10.82 -2.58 5.11
N ASN A 92 -12.01 -1.96 5.10
CA ASN A 92 -13.17 -2.39 5.88
C ASN A 92 -12.88 -2.63 7.37
N LYS A 93 -12.18 -1.70 8.02
CA LYS A 93 -11.80 -1.77 9.45
C LYS A 93 -10.89 -2.96 9.81
N GLN A 94 -10.24 -3.56 8.81
CA GLN A 94 -9.30 -4.65 9.01
C GLN A 94 -8.00 -4.35 8.26
N VAL A 95 -6.89 -4.78 8.85
CA VAL A 95 -5.60 -4.81 8.18
C VAL A 95 -5.26 -6.27 7.87
N LYS A 96 -4.96 -6.56 6.61
CA LYS A 96 -4.55 -7.90 6.15
C LYS A 96 -3.21 -7.82 5.46
N GLY A 97 -2.33 -8.76 5.75
CA GLY A 97 -1.08 -8.97 5.00
C GLY A 97 -1.16 -10.15 4.03
N GLU A 98 0.00 -10.49 3.49
CA GLU A 98 0.38 -11.56 2.54
C GLU A 98 0.53 -11.14 1.06
N SER A 99 1.77 -10.83 0.72
CA SER A 99 2.37 -11.15 -0.58
C SER A 99 3.86 -11.37 -0.41
#